data_AF-A0A2E8MCJ1-F1
#
_entry.id   AF-A0A2E8MCJ1-F1
#
_cell.length_a   1.000
_cell.length_b   1.000
_cell.length_c   1.000
_cell.angle_alpha   90.00
_cell.angle_beta   90.00
_cell.angle_gamma   90.00
#
_symmetry.space_group_name_H-M   'P 1'
#
loop_
_entity.id
_entity.type
_entity.pdbx_description
1 polymer ?
#
loop_
_entity_poly.entity_id
_entity_poly.type
_entity_poly.pdbx_seq_one_letter_code
_entity_poly.pdbx_strand_id
1 'polypeptide(L)'
;MSEKSKRQAAVPAWKIWANPIVLRYARSRLRITGFGVHLMVVMLIAGFIFFAGRAAGVHQLNFDAVGAARGPIIPLLVLQGIVLLLLGTGQVAGGMTAESDEGVLDYQRLAPMTPLAKVMGYLFGLPIREWALFLATMPFTIVSVVQGEVSIRYFLQLYAVFVMAAILYHLTGLVAGMVMKNKRWAFLASMGMVFLLYTVIPQAAKFGLVYFKYLTIYPVLEEVLPFLLESRVGMVMEGYQQLVPSAKFFGLNLPQYVFTLISQAVLSFAMGLMLWRRWRKNDCHLLGKFSAVAIFAWLQAVLLGNSLPLVNPGDIFPSREFDRRFGRFLDTAAEGWSPAPTEALVMVGLYGLVTLFCLWAMIVLITPRTDDQMRGWRRARKFGKTGLPSLWDSATSTPWTAMMAAMGVGGWYFFAKSLMESRWYPGLDLTGGTLIAMVLVMFGGGLSMQALLEAKGKKYTGVTVLLVGMIPVMIAVIIGLNSDRLLPAAIWLAGMCPLLWPVYGACMAIPVDDMPRDFIRAAPNAFWFWQGVVILLSGWLLVKLRESRKAIAEASKE
;
A
#
# COMPACT_ATOMS: atom_id res chain seq x y z
N MET A 1 9.86 15.67 -51.52
CA MET A 1 8.90 15.27 -50.46
C MET A 1 9.13 16.15 -49.24
N SER A 2 8.16 17.00 -48.89
CA SER A 2 8.25 17.97 -47.80
C SER A 2 8.54 17.32 -46.44
N GLU A 3 9.40 17.94 -45.65
CA GLU A 3 9.78 17.59 -44.28
C GLU A 3 8.58 17.46 -43.31
N LYS A 4 7.39 17.95 -43.71
CA LYS A 4 6.10 17.71 -43.02
C LYS A 4 5.53 16.29 -43.21
N SER A 5 6.03 15.49 -44.15
CA SER A 5 5.47 14.19 -44.55
C SER A 5 6.02 12.96 -43.79
N LYS A 6 6.95 13.11 -42.84
CA LYS A 6 7.57 11.97 -42.11
C LYS A 6 7.61 12.10 -40.58
N ARG A 7 6.82 12.99 -39.98
CA ARG A 7 6.39 12.75 -38.59
C ARG A 7 5.15 11.88 -38.67
N GLN A 8 5.32 10.56 -38.78
CA GLN A 8 4.25 9.62 -38.42
C GLN A 8 3.73 10.09 -37.06
N ALA A 9 2.50 10.59 -37.02
CA ALA A 9 1.91 11.12 -35.81
C ALA A 9 2.02 10.03 -34.74
N ALA A 10 2.90 10.24 -33.75
CA ALA A 10 3.13 9.27 -32.69
C ALA A 10 1.77 8.88 -32.12
N VAL A 11 1.47 7.58 -32.10
CA VAL A 11 0.15 7.09 -31.71
C VAL A 11 -0.24 7.73 -30.37
N PRO A 12 -1.33 8.51 -30.32
CA PRO A 12 -1.76 9.15 -29.08
C PRO A 12 -2.00 8.09 -28.01
N ALA A 13 -1.65 8.39 -26.75
CA ALA A 13 -1.71 7.43 -25.65
C ALA A 13 -3.13 6.85 -25.41
N TRP A 14 -4.18 7.57 -25.79
CA TRP A 14 -5.57 7.15 -25.66
C TRP A 14 -6.02 6.16 -26.75
N LYS A 15 -5.32 6.06 -27.89
CA LYS A 15 -5.64 5.09 -28.96
C LYS A 15 -5.05 3.72 -28.65
N ILE A 16 -5.57 3.05 -27.62
CA ILE A 16 -5.05 1.78 -27.09
C ILE A 16 -4.94 0.70 -28.19
N TRP A 17 -5.96 0.56 -29.04
CA TRP A 17 -5.98 -0.44 -30.12
C TRP A 17 -5.05 -0.13 -31.30
N ALA A 18 -4.64 1.13 -31.48
CA ALA A 18 -3.62 1.50 -32.46
C ALA A 18 -2.21 1.37 -31.90
N ASN A 19 -2.06 1.04 -30.60
CA ASN A 19 -0.77 0.94 -29.94
C ASN A 19 -0.04 -0.35 -30.39
N PRO A 20 1.16 -0.24 -30.99
CA PRO A 20 1.91 -1.39 -31.48
C PRO A 20 2.23 -2.42 -30.38
N ILE A 21 2.44 -1.98 -29.14
CA ILE A 21 2.73 -2.85 -28.01
C ILE A 21 1.51 -3.71 -27.68
N VAL A 22 0.32 -3.10 -27.62
CA VAL A 22 -0.93 -3.84 -27.37
C VAL A 22 -1.20 -4.82 -28.50
N LEU A 23 -1.04 -4.41 -29.75
CA LEU A 23 -1.24 -5.28 -30.91
C LEU A 23 -0.27 -6.46 -30.92
N ARG A 24 1.00 -6.25 -30.56
CA ARG A 24 1.98 -7.34 -30.40
C ARG A 24 1.51 -8.37 -29.38
N TYR A 25 1.08 -7.92 -28.20
CA TYR A 25 0.62 -8.83 -27.15
C TYR A 25 -0.73 -9.48 -27.46
N ALA A 26 -1.66 -8.76 -28.07
CA ALA A 26 -2.92 -9.34 -28.52
C ALA A 26 -2.65 -10.47 -29.53
N ARG A 27 -1.80 -10.24 -30.53
CA ARG A 27 -1.44 -11.24 -31.54
C ARG A 27 -0.65 -12.43 -31.00
N SER A 28 0.06 -12.28 -29.89
CA SER A 28 0.85 -13.38 -29.31
C SER A 28 0.06 -14.15 -28.25
N ARG A 29 -0.68 -13.45 -27.37
CA ARG A 29 -1.37 -14.03 -26.22
C ARG A 29 -2.82 -14.43 -26.48
N LEU A 30 -3.49 -13.86 -27.49
CA LEU A 30 -4.85 -14.21 -27.89
C LEU A 30 -4.90 -15.18 -29.09
N ARG A 31 -3.78 -15.83 -29.44
CA ARG A 31 -3.78 -16.87 -30.48
C ARG A 31 -4.67 -18.03 -30.04
N ILE A 32 -5.50 -18.54 -30.95
CA ILE A 32 -6.49 -19.59 -30.68
C ILE A 32 -5.88 -20.78 -29.92
N THR A 33 -4.71 -21.26 -30.33
CA THR A 33 -4.05 -22.42 -29.71
C THR A 33 -3.61 -22.17 -28.25
N GLY A 34 -3.10 -20.98 -27.94
CA GLY A 34 -2.65 -20.64 -26.58
C GLY A 34 -3.77 -20.10 -25.68
N PHE A 35 -4.70 -19.32 -26.25
CA PHE A 35 -5.82 -18.72 -25.55
C PHE A 35 -6.95 -19.71 -25.30
N GLY A 36 -7.23 -20.59 -26.26
CA GLY A 36 -8.37 -21.52 -26.22
C GLY A 36 -8.38 -22.41 -24.98
N VAL A 37 -7.22 -22.94 -24.57
CA VAL A 37 -7.10 -23.75 -23.35
C VAL A 37 -7.45 -22.95 -22.10
N HIS A 38 -6.91 -21.73 -21.97
CA HIS A 38 -7.18 -20.87 -20.81
C HIS A 38 -8.64 -20.44 -20.78
N LEU A 39 -9.20 -20.09 -21.93
CA LEU A 39 -10.61 -19.74 -22.08
C LEU A 39 -11.50 -20.90 -21.68
N MET A 40 -11.23 -22.11 -22.20
CA MET A 40 -11.99 -23.31 -21.87
C MET A 40 -12.00 -23.59 -20.37
N VAL A 41 -10.83 -23.55 -19.72
CA VAL A 41 -10.73 -23.78 -18.27
C VAL A 41 -11.51 -22.74 -17.48
N VAL A 42 -11.33 -21.44 -17.79
CA VAL A 42 -12.04 -20.37 -17.07
C VAL A 42 -13.55 -20.44 -17.31
N MET A 43 -13.99 -20.73 -18.52
CA MET A 43 -15.41 -20.89 -18.86
C MET A 43 -16.02 -22.11 -18.16
N LEU A 44 -15.28 -23.21 -18.05
CA LEU A 44 -15.73 -24.41 -17.32
C LEU A 44 -15.91 -24.10 -15.85
N ILE A 45 -14.94 -23.43 -15.21
CA ILE A 45 -15.04 -23.04 -13.80
C ILE A 45 -16.18 -22.03 -13.59
N ALA A 46 -16.30 -21.02 -14.46
CA ALA A 46 -17.37 -20.03 -14.38
C ALA A 46 -18.76 -20.67 -14.57
N GLY A 47 -18.90 -21.58 -15.56
CA GLY A 47 -20.11 -22.35 -15.79
C GLY A 47 -20.45 -23.24 -14.61
N PHE A 48 -19.47 -23.96 -14.06
CA PHE A 48 -19.65 -24.76 -12.85
C PHE A 48 -20.15 -23.91 -11.69
N ILE A 49 -19.50 -22.78 -11.39
CA ILE A 49 -19.92 -21.84 -10.34
C ILE A 49 -21.36 -21.35 -10.58
N PHE A 50 -21.68 -21.00 -11.83
CA PHE A 50 -23.00 -20.50 -12.20
C PHE A 50 -24.11 -21.53 -11.98
N PHE A 51 -23.93 -22.75 -12.49
CA PHE A 51 -24.93 -23.81 -12.34
C PHE A 51 -24.98 -24.36 -10.90
N ALA A 52 -23.83 -24.58 -10.26
CA ALA A 52 -23.77 -25.09 -8.89
C ALA A 52 -24.36 -24.09 -7.88
N GLY A 53 -24.05 -22.80 -8.00
CA GLY A 53 -24.60 -21.77 -7.13
C GLY A 53 -26.13 -21.68 -7.20
N ARG A 54 -26.68 -21.79 -8.42
CA ARG A 54 -28.14 -21.82 -8.64
C ARG A 54 -28.78 -23.11 -8.11
N ALA A 55 -28.19 -24.26 -8.43
CA ALA A 55 -28.71 -25.55 -7.97
C ALA A 55 -28.70 -25.65 -6.44
N ALA A 56 -27.63 -25.17 -5.79
CA ALA A 56 -27.56 -25.11 -4.33
C ALA A 56 -28.62 -24.15 -3.76
N GLY A 57 -28.79 -22.97 -4.36
CA GLY A 57 -29.84 -22.02 -3.98
C GLY A 57 -31.24 -22.63 -4.00
N VAL A 58 -31.60 -23.31 -5.09
CA VAL A 58 -32.92 -23.93 -5.25
C VAL A 58 -33.09 -25.17 -4.38
N HIS A 59 -32.15 -26.13 -4.44
CA HIS A 59 -32.35 -27.47 -3.88
C HIS A 59 -31.87 -27.64 -2.44
N GLN A 60 -30.88 -26.86 -1.99
CA GLN A 60 -30.33 -26.98 -0.63
C GLN A 60 -30.81 -25.87 0.29
N LEU A 61 -30.88 -24.64 -0.24
CA LEU A 61 -31.24 -23.45 0.54
C LEU A 61 -32.72 -23.06 0.41
N ASN A 62 -33.48 -23.75 -0.45
CA ASN A 62 -34.90 -23.49 -0.72
C ASN A 62 -35.20 -22.02 -1.05
N PHE A 63 -34.27 -21.37 -1.75
CA PHE A 63 -34.48 -20.02 -2.27
C PHE A 63 -35.46 -20.04 -3.43
N ASP A 64 -36.17 -18.94 -3.62
CA ASP A 64 -36.95 -18.70 -4.82
C ASP A 64 -36.04 -18.56 -6.05
N ALA A 65 -36.62 -18.60 -7.24
CA ALA A 65 -35.86 -18.54 -8.49
C ALA A 65 -34.99 -17.27 -8.60
N VAL A 66 -35.48 -16.15 -8.07
CA VAL A 66 -34.77 -14.86 -8.05
C VAL A 66 -33.60 -14.90 -7.05
N GLY A 67 -33.82 -15.38 -5.83
CA GLY A 67 -32.77 -15.54 -4.82
C GLY A 67 -31.68 -16.53 -5.26
N ALA A 68 -32.07 -17.64 -5.87
CA ALA A 68 -31.12 -18.61 -6.42
C ALA A 68 -30.29 -18.04 -7.59
N ALA A 69 -30.87 -17.14 -8.40
CA ALA A 69 -30.15 -16.46 -9.48
C ALA A 69 -29.05 -15.52 -8.97
N ARG A 70 -29.14 -15.03 -7.73
CA ARG A 70 -28.10 -14.20 -7.07
C ARG A 70 -26.91 -15.00 -6.55
N GLY A 71 -27.11 -16.28 -6.22
CA GLY A 71 -26.10 -17.17 -5.60
C GLY A 71 -24.72 -17.15 -6.30
N PRO A 72 -24.64 -17.21 -7.64
CA PRO A 72 -23.37 -17.19 -8.36
C PRO A 72 -22.57 -15.87 -8.31
N ILE A 73 -23.18 -14.74 -7.94
CA ILE A 73 -22.57 -13.41 -8.13
C ILE A 73 -21.25 -13.28 -7.36
N ILE A 74 -21.22 -13.62 -6.08
CA ILE A 74 -20.02 -13.48 -5.23
C ILE A 74 -18.91 -14.45 -5.64
N PRO A 75 -19.15 -15.77 -5.82
CA PRO A 75 -18.11 -16.68 -6.28
C PRO A 75 -17.55 -16.32 -7.68
N LEU A 76 -18.40 -15.82 -8.60
CA LEU A 76 -17.93 -15.33 -9.90
C LEU A 76 -17.04 -14.09 -9.75
N LEU A 77 -17.39 -13.15 -8.86
CA LEU A 77 -16.54 -12.00 -8.54
C LEU A 77 -15.17 -12.43 -7.99
N VAL A 78 -15.13 -13.47 -7.15
CA VAL A 78 -13.87 -14.04 -6.64
C VAL A 78 -13.03 -14.63 -7.77
N LEU A 79 -13.64 -15.43 -8.66
CA LEU A 79 -12.95 -15.97 -9.83
C LEU A 79 -12.38 -14.85 -10.71
N GLN A 80 -13.18 -13.82 -10.98
CA GLN A 80 -12.75 -12.64 -11.72
C GLN A 80 -11.60 -11.90 -11.04
N GLY A 81 -11.65 -11.78 -9.71
CA GLY A 81 -10.57 -11.20 -8.89
C GLY A 81 -9.27 -11.98 -9.04
N ILE A 82 -9.33 -13.31 -8.99
CA ILE A 82 -8.17 -14.19 -9.21
C ILE A 82 -7.61 -13.98 -10.62
N VAL A 83 -8.47 -13.97 -11.65
CA VAL A 83 -8.03 -13.81 -13.04
C VAL A 83 -7.40 -12.43 -13.28
N LEU A 84 -8.11 -11.36 -12.95
CA LEU A 84 -7.71 -10.01 -13.37
C LEU A 84 -6.79 -9.32 -12.36
N LEU A 85 -7.12 -9.38 -11.06
CA LEU A 85 -6.37 -8.67 -10.02
C LEU A 85 -5.11 -9.43 -9.62
N LEU A 86 -5.19 -10.75 -9.47
CA LEU A 86 -4.07 -11.57 -9.01
C LEU A 86 -3.15 -11.99 -10.17
N LEU A 87 -3.67 -12.79 -11.11
CA LEU A 87 -2.89 -13.31 -12.23
C LEU A 87 -2.48 -12.19 -13.20
N GLY A 88 -3.38 -11.26 -13.53
CA GLY A 88 -3.07 -10.11 -14.39
C GLY A 88 -1.90 -9.27 -13.87
N THR A 89 -1.89 -8.95 -12.57
CA THR A 89 -0.80 -8.21 -11.93
C THR A 89 0.53 -8.96 -11.98
N GLY A 90 0.51 -10.27 -11.73
CA GLY A 90 1.68 -11.13 -11.89
C GLY A 90 2.22 -11.12 -13.32
N GLN A 91 1.34 -11.24 -14.32
CA GLN A 91 1.73 -11.21 -15.75
C GLN A 91 2.35 -9.88 -16.16
N VAL A 92 1.84 -8.77 -15.62
CA VAL A 92 2.40 -7.44 -15.88
C VAL A 92 3.82 -7.33 -15.31
N ALA A 93 4.05 -7.74 -14.07
CA ALA A 93 5.37 -7.68 -13.45
C ALA A 93 6.38 -8.66 -14.11
N GLY A 94 5.96 -9.90 -14.32
CA GLY A 94 6.77 -10.94 -14.97
C GLY A 94 7.02 -10.69 -16.46
N GLY A 95 6.10 -10.01 -17.14
CA GLY A 95 6.25 -9.63 -18.54
C GLY A 95 7.18 -8.43 -18.72
N MET A 96 7.07 -7.41 -17.87
CA MET A 96 7.97 -6.25 -17.89
C MET A 96 9.43 -6.66 -17.60
N THR A 97 9.65 -7.56 -16.65
CA THR A 97 10.98 -8.12 -16.38
C THR A 97 11.53 -8.92 -17.56
N ALA A 98 10.70 -9.76 -18.20
CA ALA A 98 11.11 -10.50 -19.40
C ALA A 98 11.55 -9.56 -20.54
N GLU A 99 10.81 -8.48 -20.79
CA GLU A 99 11.17 -7.48 -21.80
C GLU A 99 12.48 -6.75 -21.45
N SER A 100 12.76 -6.58 -20.15
CA SER A 100 14.04 -6.04 -19.68
C SER A 100 15.18 -7.02 -19.91
N ASP A 101 14.99 -8.29 -19.59
CA ASP A 101 16.00 -9.36 -19.70
C ASP A 101 16.34 -9.65 -21.17
N GLU A 102 15.34 -9.57 -22.05
CA GLU A 102 15.50 -9.73 -23.51
C GLU A 102 16.06 -8.47 -24.21
N GLY A 103 16.30 -7.37 -23.47
CA GLY A 103 16.80 -6.10 -24.01
C GLY A 103 15.78 -5.32 -24.87
N VAL A 104 14.52 -5.79 -24.91
CA VAL A 104 13.46 -5.18 -25.73
C VAL A 104 13.08 -3.80 -25.22
N LEU A 105 13.19 -3.53 -23.91
CA LEU A 105 12.90 -2.22 -23.34
C LEU A 105 13.75 -1.10 -23.95
N ASP A 106 15.04 -1.35 -24.21
CA ASP A 106 15.93 -0.35 -24.79
C ASP A 106 15.63 -0.11 -26.26
N TYR A 107 15.27 -1.16 -27.01
CA TYR A 107 14.75 -0.99 -28.37
C TYR A 107 13.45 -0.17 -28.39
N GLN A 108 12.52 -0.48 -27.48
CA GLN A 108 11.24 0.21 -27.36
C GLN A 108 11.41 1.67 -26.94
N ARG A 109 12.52 2.07 -26.31
CA ARG A 109 12.82 3.48 -26.03
C ARG A 109 13.09 4.28 -27.29
N LEU A 110 13.70 3.66 -28.30
CA LEU A 110 13.98 4.28 -29.60
C LEU A 110 12.73 4.37 -30.50
N ALA A 111 11.72 3.54 -30.23
CA ALA A 111 10.47 3.58 -30.99
C ALA A 111 9.79 4.96 -30.88
N PRO A 112 9.21 5.48 -32.00
CA PRO A 112 8.60 6.81 -32.10
C PRO A 112 7.23 6.88 -31.41
N MET A 113 7.21 6.59 -30.11
CA MET A 113 6.05 6.63 -29.25
C MET A 113 6.33 7.50 -28.03
N THR A 114 5.31 8.21 -27.55
CA THR A 114 5.43 8.97 -26.31
C THR A 114 5.61 8.03 -25.11
N PRO A 115 6.29 8.45 -24.02
CA PRO A 115 6.43 7.66 -22.81
C PRO A 115 5.08 7.17 -22.26
N LEU A 116 4.06 8.02 -22.29
CA LEU A 116 2.71 7.66 -21.83
C LEU A 116 2.08 6.57 -22.71
N ALA A 117 2.23 6.65 -24.04
CA ALA A 117 1.76 5.60 -24.95
C ALA A 117 2.48 4.26 -24.68
N LYS A 118 3.77 4.27 -24.32
CA LYS A 118 4.49 3.05 -23.92
C LYS A 118 3.93 2.48 -22.62
N VAL A 119 3.71 3.31 -21.60
CA VAL A 119 3.10 2.91 -20.33
C VAL A 119 1.73 2.28 -20.54
N MET A 120 0.83 2.95 -21.26
CA MET A 120 -0.51 2.42 -21.57
C MET A 120 -0.44 1.13 -22.39
N GLY A 121 0.53 1.05 -23.30
CA GLY A 121 0.76 -0.13 -24.13
C GLY A 121 1.11 -1.37 -23.31
N TYR A 122 2.02 -1.23 -22.33
CA TYR A 122 2.36 -2.33 -21.43
C TYR A 122 1.28 -2.61 -20.39
N LEU A 123 0.59 -1.58 -19.89
CA LEU A 123 -0.48 -1.68 -18.89
C LEU A 123 -1.61 -2.60 -19.37
N PHE A 124 -2.07 -2.42 -20.61
CA PHE A 124 -3.16 -3.23 -21.18
C PHE A 124 -2.66 -4.39 -22.04
N GLY A 125 -1.47 -4.28 -22.65
CA GLY A 125 -0.91 -5.33 -23.50
C GLY A 125 -0.46 -6.55 -22.72
N LEU A 126 0.30 -6.37 -21.64
CA LEU A 126 0.84 -7.51 -20.87
C LEU A 126 -0.24 -8.44 -20.30
N PRO A 127 -1.32 -7.93 -19.67
CA PRO A 127 -2.40 -8.74 -19.14
C PRO A 127 -3.58 -8.88 -20.13
N ILE A 128 -3.38 -8.69 -21.44
CA ILE A 128 -4.49 -8.65 -22.42
C ILE A 128 -5.32 -9.95 -22.41
N ARG A 129 -4.67 -11.08 -22.14
CA ARG A 129 -5.32 -12.38 -22.00
C ARG A 129 -6.23 -12.39 -20.78
N GLU A 130 -5.75 -11.92 -19.64
CA GLU A 130 -6.49 -11.88 -18.38
C GLU A 130 -7.70 -10.93 -18.48
N TRP A 131 -7.57 -9.81 -19.21
CA TRP A 131 -8.72 -8.98 -19.59
C TRP A 131 -9.75 -9.74 -20.45
N ALA A 132 -9.30 -10.48 -21.46
CA ALA A 132 -10.20 -11.28 -22.31
C ALA A 132 -10.90 -12.40 -21.52
N LEU A 133 -10.19 -13.09 -20.63
CA LEU A 133 -10.75 -14.12 -19.75
C LEU A 133 -11.77 -13.53 -18.77
N PHE A 134 -11.46 -12.39 -18.16
CA PHE A 134 -12.41 -11.64 -17.32
C PHE A 134 -13.69 -11.31 -18.09
N LEU A 135 -13.57 -10.74 -19.28
CA LEU A 135 -14.73 -10.43 -20.13
C LEU A 135 -15.53 -11.68 -20.51
N ALA A 136 -14.88 -12.82 -20.74
CA ALA A 136 -15.57 -14.08 -21.03
C ALA A 136 -16.43 -14.59 -19.86
N THR A 137 -16.09 -14.23 -18.61
CA THR A 137 -16.92 -14.57 -17.44
C THR A 137 -18.10 -13.63 -17.22
N MET A 138 -18.09 -12.43 -17.79
CA MET A 138 -19.12 -11.41 -17.56
C MET A 138 -20.54 -11.84 -17.93
N PRO A 139 -20.79 -12.60 -19.02
CA PRO A 139 -22.12 -13.07 -19.36
C PRO A 139 -22.81 -13.82 -18.21
N PHE A 140 -22.09 -14.68 -17.47
CA PHE A 140 -22.65 -15.41 -16.33
C PHE A 140 -23.07 -14.46 -15.21
N THR A 141 -22.24 -13.46 -14.89
CA THR A 141 -22.57 -12.48 -13.86
C THR A 141 -23.71 -11.57 -14.29
N ILE A 142 -23.74 -11.11 -15.54
CA ILE A 142 -24.80 -10.26 -16.09
C ILE A 142 -26.14 -11.00 -16.04
N VAL A 143 -26.19 -12.26 -16.47
CA VAL A 143 -27.41 -13.07 -16.38
C VAL A 143 -27.86 -13.24 -14.93
N SER A 144 -26.93 -13.44 -14.00
CA SER A 144 -27.23 -13.55 -12.56
C SER A 144 -27.77 -12.24 -11.97
N VAL A 145 -27.22 -11.09 -12.37
CA VAL A 145 -27.68 -9.76 -11.93
C VAL A 145 -29.07 -9.44 -12.48
N VAL A 146 -29.30 -9.70 -13.77
CA VAL A 146 -30.59 -9.43 -14.43
C VAL A 146 -31.69 -10.33 -13.86
N GLN A 147 -31.44 -11.64 -13.78
CA GLN A 147 -32.45 -12.59 -13.28
C GLN A 147 -32.60 -12.55 -11.76
N GLY A 148 -31.56 -12.14 -11.04
CA GLY A 148 -31.63 -11.88 -9.61
C GLY A 148 -32.26 -10.53 -9.27
N GLU A 149 -32.72 -9.74 -10.25
CA GLU A 149 -33.30 -8.41 -10.05
C GLU A 149 -32.40 -7.48 -9.21
N VAL A 150 -31.08 -7.63 -9.35
CA VAL A 150 -30.11 -6.80 -8.65
C VAL A 150 -30.03 -5.45 -9.35
N SER A 151 -30.16 -4.36 -8.59
CA SER A 151 -30.09 -3.01 -9.16
C SER A 151 -28.77 -2.78 -9.89
N ILE A 152 -28.87 -2.32 -11.15
CA ILE A 152 -27.72 -2.07 -12.03
C ILE A 152 -26.75 -1.05 -11.42
N ARG A 153 -27.24 -0.14 -10.56
CA ARG A 153 -26.43 0.87 -9.87
C ARG A 153 -25.33 0.21 -9.03
N TYR A 154 -25.70 -0.79 -8.23
CA TYR A 154 -24.78 -1.49 -7.33
C TYR A 154 -23.74 -2.31 -8.10
N PHE A 155 -24.18 -2.96 -9.18
CA PHE A 155 -23.29 -3.65 -10.11
C PHE A 155 -22.26 -2.70 -10.73
N LEU A 156 -22.69 -1.55 -11.25
CA LEU A 156 -21.79 -0.57 -11.87
C LEU A 156 -20.81 0.04 -10.86
N GLN A 157 -21.26 0.35 -9.65
CA GLN A 157 -20.39 0.88 -8.58
C GLN A 157 -19.28 -0.11 -8.23
N LEU A 158 -19.63 -1.38 -8.01
CA LEU A 158 -18.67 -2.42 -7.67
C LEU A 158 -17.67 -2.66 -8.81
N TYR A 159 -18.14 -2.78 -10.05
CA TYR A 159 -17.27 -3.05 -11.19
C TYR A 159 -16.41 -1.85 -11.62
N ALA A 160 -16.89 -0.61 -11.41
CA ALA A 160 -16.06 0.58 -11.61
C ALA A 160 -14.84 0.57 -10.68
N VAL A 161 -15.04 0.23 -9.40
CA VAL A 161 -13.98 0.11 -8.40
C VAL A 161 -13.10 -1.11 -8.69
N PHE A 162 -13.68 -2.22 -9.13
CA PHE A 162 -12.94 -3.42 -9.52
C PHE A 162 -11.97 -3.14 -10.68
N VAL A 163 -12.43 -2.46 -11.73
CA VAL A 163 -11.59 -2.07 -12.88
C VAL A 163 -10.51 -1.08 -12.45
N MET A 164 -10.84 -0.12 -11.59
CA MET A 164 -9.87 0.84 -11.07
C MET A 164 -8.80 0.17 -10.20
N ALA A 165 -9.18 -0.82 -9.38
CA ALA A 165 -8.25 -1.64 -8.60
C ALA A 165 -7.33 -2.46 -9.53
N ALA A 166 -7.87 -3.04 -10.61
CA ALA A 166 -7.07 -3.75 -11.61
C ALA A 166 -6.00 -2.84 -12.21
N ILE A 167 -6.36 -1.61 -12.60
CA ILE A 167 -5.43 -0.62 -13.13
C ILE A 167 -4.34 -0.28 -12.09
N LEU A 168 -4.72 -0.01 -10.84
CA LEU A 168 -3.77 0.29 -9.76
C LEU A 168 -2.78 -0.86 -9.56
N TYR A 169 -3.25 -2.10 -9.53
CA TYR A 169 -2.39 -3.27 -9.29
C TYR A 169 -1.51 -3.58 -10.49
N HIS A 170 -2.02 -3.47 -11.73
CA HIS A 170 -1.21 -3.62 -12.93
C HIS A 170 -0.13 -2.53 -13.00
N LEU A 171 -0.43 -1.27 -12.68
CA LEU A 171 0.56 -0.20 -12.57
C LEU A 171 1.62 -0.51 -11.51
N THR A 172 1.21 -1.05 -10.36
CA THR A 172 2.13 -1.51 -9.31
C THR A 172 3.04 -2.63 -9.84
N GLY A 173 2.47 -3.58 -10.59
CA GLY A 173 3.22 -4.64 -11.27
C GLY A 173 4.23 -4.09 -12.30
N LEU A 174 3.87 -3.05 -13.07
CA LEU A 174 4.81 -2.40 -14.00
C LEU A 174 5.98 -1.75 -13.27
N VAL A 175 5.71 -1.06 -12.15
CA VAL A 175 6.75 -0.43 -11.34
C VAL A 175 7.66 -1.50 -10.75
N ALA A 176 7.09 -2.55 -10.14
CA ALA A 176 7.84 -3.68 -9.61
C ALA A 176 8.70 -4.35 -10.69
N GLY A 177 8.13 -4.58 -11.88
CA GLY A 177 8.82 -5.21 -12.99
C GLY A 177 9.97 -4.38 -13.59
N MET A 178 9.99 -3.06 -13.41
CA MET A 178 11.13 -2.21 -13.78
C MET A 178 12.21 -2.10 -12.70
N VAL A 179 11.91 -2.50 -11.47
CA VAL A 179 12.85 -2.43 -10.34
C VAL A 179 13.51 -3.78 -10.08
N MET A 180 12.77 -4.87 -10.26
CA MET A 180 13.23 -6.23 -9.99
C MET A 180 13.99 -6.79 -11.19
N LYS A 181 15.10 -7.49 -10.92
CA LYS A 181 15.93 -8.10 -11.96
C LYS A 181 15.54 -9.54 -12.30
N ASN A 182 14.76 -10.20 -11.44
CA ASN A 182 14.41 -11.61 -11.62
C ASN A 182 12.91 -11.73 -11.88
N LYS A 183 12.58 -12.26 -13.06
CA LYS A 183 11.22 -12.51 -13.51
C LYS A 183 10.35 -13.28 -12.52
N ARG A 184 10.86 -14.37 -11.94
CA ARG A 184 10.10 -15.22 -11.01
C ARG A 184 9.74 -14.46 -9.74
N TRP A 185 10.71 -13.72 -9.20
CA TRP A 185 10.48 -12.89 -8.01
C TRP A 185 9.57 -11.70 -8.29
N ALA A 186 9.65 -11.06 -9.46
CA ALA A 186 8.74 -9.98 -9.83
C ALA A 186 7.29 -10.45 -9.94
N PHE A 187 7.08 -11.59 -10.58
CA PHE A 187 5.79 -12.25 -10.68
C PHE A 187 5.23 -12.59 -9.28
N LEU A 188 5.99 -13.34 -8.48
CA LEU A 188 5.54 -13.82 -7.16
C LEU A 188 5.36 -12.68 -6.15
N ALA A 189 6.27 -11.69 -6.12
CA ALA A 189 6.17 -10.57 -5.20
C ALA A 189 4.94 -9.69 -5.49
N SER A 190 4.62 -9.48 -6.78
CA SER A 190 3.47 -8.68 -7.17
C SER A 190 2.15 -9.41 -6.88
N MET A 191 2.12 -10.74 -7.07
CA MET A 191 1.00 -11.58 -6.68
C MET A 191 0.83 -11.65 -5.15
N GLY A 192 1.94 -11.81 -4.42
CA GLY A 192 1.98 -11.82 -2.95
C GLY A 192 1.53 -10.49 -2.35
N MET A 193 1.84 -9.36 -2.99
CA MET A 193 1.33 -8.04 -2.59
C MET A 193 -0.20 -7.98 -2.68
N VAL A 194 -0.79 -8.40 -3.81
CA VAL A 194 -2.26 -8.44 -3.96
C VAL A 194 -2.86 -9.39 -2.93
N PHE A 195 -2.27 -10.57 -2.72
CA PHE A 195 -2.72 -11.49 -1.68
C PHE A 195 -2.70 -10.87 -0.28
N LEU A 196 -1.62 -10.16 0.07
CA LEU A 196 -1.48 -9.47 1.35
C LEU A 196 -2.53 -8.35 1.53
N LEU A 197 -2.84 -7.60 0.45
CA LEU A 197 -3.89 -6.58 0.45
C LEU A 197 -5.27 -7.18 0.79
N TYR A 198 -5.58 -8.40 0.37
CA TYR A 198 -6.90 -9.03 0.60
C TYR A 198 -6.97 -9.90 1.86
N THR A 199 -5.83 -10.24 2.48
CA THR A 199 -5.79 -11.14 3.65
C THR A 199 -5.36 -10.45 4.94
N VAL A 200 -4.23 -9.73 4.91
CA VAL A 200 -3.63 -9.11 6.10
C VAL A 200 -4.25 -7.74 6.38
N ILE A 201 -4.44 -6.93 5.34
CA ILE A 201 -4.89 -5.54 5.48
C ILE A 201 -6.29 -5.40 6.09
N PRO A 202 -7.28 -6.25 5.77
CA PRO A 202 -8.57 -6.20 6.46
C PRO A 202 -8.44 -6.37 7.98
N GLN A 203 -7.43 -7.13 8.45
CA GLN A 203 -7.14 -7.26 9.89
C GLN A 203 -6.43 -6.02 10.43
N ALA A 204 -5.45 -5.48 9.71
CA ALA A 204 -4.74 -4.27 10.10
C ALA A 204 -5.68 -3.05 10.22
N ALA A 205 -6.70 -2.97 9.37
CA ALA A 205 -7.72 -1.94 9.42
C ALA A 205 -8.54 -1.92 10.71
N LYS A 206 -8.61 -3.04 11.44
CA LYS A 206 -9.23 -3.08 12.77
C LYS A 206 -8.45 -2.24 13.78
N PHE A 207 -7.15 -2.02 13.58
CA PHE A 207 -6.29 -1.26 14.48
C PHE A 207 -6.11 0.21 14.05
N GLY A 208 -7.14 0.80 13.44
CA GLY A 208 -7.11 2.21 13.00
C GLY A 208 -6.44 2.47 11.64
N LEU A 209 -5.91 1.44 10.95
CA LEU A 209 -5.33 1.57 9.61
C LEU A 209 -6.35 1.41 8.48
N VAL A 210 -7.55 1.96 8.68
CA VAL A 210 -8.74 1.74 7.84
C VAL A 210 -8.51 2.12 6.37
N TYR A 211 -7.67 3.13 6.12
CA TYR A 211 -7.37 3.61 4.77
C TYR A 211 -6.94 2.48 3.81
N PHE A 212 -6.18 1.50 4.28
CA PHE A 212 -5.68 0.46 3.39
C PHE A 212 -6.78 -0.43 2.80
N LYS A 213 -7.96 -0.54 3.45
CA LYS A 213 -9.11 -1.23 2.85
C LYS A 213 -9.53 -0.58 1.52
N TYR A 214 -9.40 0.75 1.39
CA TYR A 214 -9.73 1.49 0.18
C TYR A 214 -8.74 1.28 -0.98
N LEU A 215 -7.66 0.54 -0.76
CA LEU A 215 -6.81 0.03 -1.84
C LEU A 215 -7.38 -1.22 -2.51
N THR A 216 -8.52 -1.72 -2.04
CA THR A 216 -9.21 -2.92 -2.52
C THR A 216 -10.67 -2.61 -2.88
N ILE A 217 -11.38 -3.59 -3.42
CA ILE A 217 -12.83 -3.49 -3.64
C ILE A 217 -13.65 -3.64 -2.34
N TYR A 218 -13.00 -4.05 -1.25
CA TYR A 218 -13.64 -4.54 -0.04
C TYR A 218 -14.63 -3.55 0.60
N PRO A 219 -14.36 -2.23 0.74
CA PRO A 219 -15.33 -1.29 1.30
C PRO A 219 -16.63 -1.23 0.50
N VAL A 220 -16.51 -1.19 -0.83
CA VAL A 220 -17.66 -1.13 -1.74
C VAL A 220 -18.39 -2.46 -1.79
N LEU A 221 -17.65 -3.57 -1.71
CA LEU A 221 -18.26 -4.88 -1.57
C LEU A 221 -19.07 -4.96 -0.28
N GLU A 222 -18.56 -4.51 0.86
CA GLU A 222 -19.32 -4.45 2.12
C GLU A 222 -20.58 -3.60 1.96
N GLU A 223 -20.50 -2.39 1.39
CA GLU A 223 -21.68 -1.52 1.16
C GLU A 223 -22.74 -2.17 0.25
N VAL A 224 -22.31 -2.91 -0.76
CA VAL A 224 -23.20 -3.45 -1.80
C VAL A 224 -23.67 -4.88 -1.48
N LEU A 225 -22.98 -5.60 -0.60
CA LEU A 225 -23.20 -7.02 -0.31
C LEU A 225 -24.66 -7.38 0.01
N PRO A 226 -25.40 -6.64 0.86
CA PRO A 226 -26.79 -6.98 1.17
C PRO A 226 -27.69 -7.05 -0.07
N PHE A 227 -27.41 -6.19 -1.06
CA PHE A 227 -28.16 -6.09 -2.31
C PHE A 227 -27.75 -7.14 -3.34
N LEU A 228 -26.60 -7.80 -3.15
CA LEU A 228 -26.14 -8.91 -4.01
C LEU A 228 -26.61 -10.27 -3.50
N LEU A 229 -26.98 -10.38 -2.24
CA LEU A 229 -27.45 -11.62 -1.63
C LEU A 229 -28.95 -11.81 -1.84
N GLU A 230 -29.43 -13.03 -1.60
CA GLU A 230 -30.86 -13.33 -1.53
C GLU A 230 -31.55 -12.42 -0.49
N SER A 231 -32.80 -12.03 -0.73
CA SER A 231 -33.45 -10.94 -0.01
C SER A 231 -33.58 -11.16 1.50
N ARG A 232 -33.80 -12.40 1.98
CA ARG A 232 -33.84 -12.69 3.43
C ARG A 232 -32.46 -12.54 4.05
N VAL A 233 -31.44 -13.11 3.43
CA VAL A 233 -30.04 -12.97 3.90
C VAL A 233 -29.57 -11.52 3.82
N GLY A 234 -29.95 -10.83 2.74
CA GLY A 234 -29.67 -9.42 2.49
C GLY A 234 -30.27 -8.51 3.56
N MET A 235 -31.53 -8.69 3.92
CA MET A 235 -32.19 -7.90 4.98
C MET A 235 -31.53 -8.10 6.35
N VAL A 236 -31.11 -9.33 6.68
CA VAL A 236 -30.37 -9.61 7.92
C VAL A 236 -29.02 -8.88 7.92
N MET A 237 -28.32 -8.89 6.77
CA MET A 237 -27.04 -8.19 6.62
C MET A 237 -27.20 -6.67 6.63
N GLU A 238 -28.25 -6.12 6.03
CA GLU A 238 -28.55 -4.69 6.06
C GLU A 238 -28.87 -4.24 7.49
N GLY A 239 -29.67 -5.00 8.25
CA GLY A 239 -29.91 -4.75 9.66
C GLY A 239 -28.62 -4.77 10.50
N TYR A 240 -27.69 -5.67 10.17
CA TYR A 240 -26.36 -5.68 10.80
C TYR A 240 -25.53 -4.45 10.41
N GLN A 241 -25.57 -4.03 9.15
CA GLN A 241 -24.83 -2.86 8.66
C GLN A 241 -25.38 -1.53 9.21
N GLN A 242 -26.69 -1.40 9.40
CA GLN A 242 -27.26 -0.20 10.03
C GLN A 242 -26.77 -0.02 11.49
N LEU A 243 -26.40 -1.12 12.16
CA LEU A 243 -25.81 -1.10 13.49
C LEU A 243 -24.29 -0.82 13.47
N VAL A 244 -23.64 -0.87 12.31
CA VAL A 244 -22.20 -0.63 12.10
C VAL A 244 -22.00 0.58 11.19
N PRO A 245 -21.65 1.76 11.74
CA PRO A 245 -21.50 2.96 10.92
C PRO A 245 -20.50 2.75 9.77
N SER A 246 -20.89 3.13 8.55
CA SER A 246 -19.97 3.19 7.43
C SER A 246 -18.83 4.18 7.73
N ALA A 247 -17.59 3.80 7.43
CA ALA A 247 -16.44 4.65 7.68
C ALA A 247 -16.56 6.02 6.99
N LYS A 248 -16.36 7.09 7.77
CA LYS A 248 -16.50 8.48 7.31
C LYS A 248 -15.12 9.09 7.17
N PHE A 249 -14.83 9.71 6.02
CA PHE A 249 -13.57 10.45 5.82
C PHE A 249 -13.72 11.87 6.39
N PHE A 250 -13.03 12.20 7.48
CA PHE A 250 -13.19 13.45 8.25
C PHE A 250 -14.66 13.79 8.56
N GLY A 251 -15.51 12.78 8.76
CA GLY A 251 -16.95 12.99 8.97
C GLY A 251 -17.73 13.39 7.72
N LEU A 252 -17.08 13.51 6.55
CA LEU A 252 -17.75 13.69 5.27
C LEU A 252 -18.47 12.38 4.90
N ASN A 253 -19.78 12.47 4.67
CA ASN A 253 -20.62 11.35 4.24
C ASN A 253 -20.42 11.09 2.72
N LEU A 254 -19.19 10.83 2.30
CA LEU A 254 -18.90 10.42 0.93
C LEU A 254 -19.34 8.95 0.75
N PRO A 255 -20.02 8.61 -0.36
CA PRO A 255 -20.28 7.21 -0.69
C PRO A 255 -18.96 6.42 -0.79
N GLN A 256 -18.92 5.18 -0.29
CA GLN A 256 -17.64 4.46 -0.17
C GLN A 256 -16.99 4.23 -1.54
N TYR A 257 -17.79 4.00 -2.58
CA TYR A 257 -17.28 3.85 -3.94
C TYR A 257 -16.57 5.11 -4.46
N VAL A 258 -17.07 6.31 -4.16
CA VAL A 258 -16.45 7.59 -4.58
C VAL A 258 -15.08 7.74 -3.93
N PHE A 259 -15.03 7.54 -2.61
CA PHE A 259 -13.80 7.68 -1.86
C PHE A 259 -12.75 6.62 -2.24
N THR A 260 -13.20 5.38 -2.50
CA THR A 260 -12.35 4.30 -3.02
C THR A 260 -11.76 4.65 -4.38
N LEU A 261 -12.59 5.14 -5.31
CA LEU A 261 -12.15 5.56 -6.65
C LEU A 261 -11.13 6.70 -6.58
N ILE A 262 -11.37 7.72 -5.75
CA ILE A 262 -10.41 8.83 -5.54
C ILE A 262 -9.07 8.29 -5.01
N SER A 263 -9.12 7.45 -3.98
CA SER A 263 -7.93 6.88 -3.35
C SER A 263 -7.09 6.06 -4.34
N GLN A 264 -7.74 5.18 -5.09
CA GLN A 264 -7.09 4.37 -6.11
C GLN A 264 -6.60 5.22 -7.30
N ALA A 265 -7.32 6.28 -7.67
CA ALA A 265 -6.94 7.19 -8.76
C ALA A 265 -5.69 8.01 -8.42
N VAL A 266 -5.59 8.54 -7.20
CA VAL A 266 -4.39 9.29 -6.75
C VAL A 266 -3.15 8.40 -6.77
N LEU A 267 -3.26 7.17 -6.28
CA LEU A 267 -2.13 6.23 -6.30
C LEU A 267 -1.80 5.73 -7.71
N SER A 268 -2.81 5.49 -8.55
CA SER A 268 -2.60 5.13 -9.96
C SER A 268 -1.92 6.25 -10.72
N PHE A 269 -2.30 7.51 -10.45
CA PHE A 269 -1.64 8.68 -11.01
C PHE A 269 -0.18 8.77 -10.53
N ALA A 270 0.08 8.54 -9.25
CA ALA A 270 1.44 8.49 -8.71
C ALA A 270 2.30 7.42 -9.40
N MET A 271 1.79 6.19 -9.53
CA MET A 271 2.50 5.11 -10.23
C MET A 271 2.68 5.44 -11.71
N GLY A 272 1.66 5.95 -12.39
CA GLY A 272 1.74 6.42 -13.77
C GLY A 272 2.81 7.48 -13.99
N LEU A 273 2.94 8.43 -13.05
CA LEU A 273 3.99 9.45 -13.04
C LEU A 273 5.39 8.83 -12.85
N MET A 274 5.52 7.81 -12.00
CA MET A 274 6.79 7.09 -11.84
C MET A 274 7.21 6.42 -13.14
N LEU A 275 6.28 5.71 -13.79
CA LEU A 275 6.51 5.02 -15.04
C LEU A 275 6.85 6.02 -16.16
N TRP A 276 6.09 7.11 -16.28
CA TRP A 276 6.32 8.16 -17.27
C TRP A 276 7.73 8.78 -17.14
N ARG A 277 8.14 9.10 -15.90
CA ARG A 277 9.49 9.61 -15.62
C ARG A 277 10.56 8.61 -16.04
N ARG A 278 10.41 7.34 -15.63
CA ARG A 278 11.35 6.26 -15.91
C ARG A 278 11.51 5.98 -17.41
N TRP A 279 10.41 6.07 -18.17
CA TRP A 279 10.43 5.95 -19.63
C TRP A 279 11.06 7.15 -20.33
N ARG A 280 10.94 8.36 -19.75
CA ARG A 280 11.60 9.57 -20.28
C ARG A 280 13.10 9.58 -20.02
N LYS A 281 13.53 9.09 -18.85
CA LYS A 281 14.93 9.04 -18.45
C LYS A 281 15.17 7.79 -17.60
N ASN A 282 15.99 6.87 -18.09
CA ASN A 282 16.27 5.61 -17.39
C ASN A 282 16.84 5.84 -15.98
N ASP A 283 17.79 6.77 -15.88
CA ASP A 283 18.55 7.06 -14.67
C ASP A 283 17.90 8.16 -13.82
N CYS A 284 16.58 8.38 -13.95
CA CYS A 284 15.88 9.26 -13.01
C CYS A 284 15.43 8.48 -11.78
N HIS A 285 15.22 9.22 -10.69
CA HIS A 285 14.46 8.69 -9.57
C HIS A 285 13.05 8.36 -10.05
N LEU A 286 12.48 7.28 -9.50
CA LEU A 286 11.10 6.88 -9.82
C LEU A 286 10.15 8.03 -9.52
N LEU A 287 10.36 8.70 -8.40
CA LEU A 287 9.54 9.83 -8.00
C LEU A 287 10.38 11.08 -7.75
N GLY A 288 9.81 12.25 -8.03
CA GLY A 288 10.44 13.53 -7.70
C GLY A 288 10.31 13.84 -6.22
N LYS A 289 11.23 14.65 -5.68
CA LYS A 289 11.22 14.99 -4.25
C LYS A 289 9.94 15.71 -3.82
N PHE A 290 9.50 16.69 -4.61
CA PHE A 290 8.23 17.37 -4.38
C PHE A 290 7.03 16.40 -4.43
N SER A 291 6.99 15.54 -5.45
CA SER A 291 5.95 14.52 -5.56
C SER A 291 5.95 13.56 -4.37
N ALA A 292 7.12 13.25 -3.78
CA ALA A 292 7.22 12.30 -2.67
C ALA A 292 6.61 12.90 -1.42
N VAL A 293 6.90 14.17 -1.16
CA VAL A 293 6.27 14.91 -0.08
C VAL A 293 4.77 15.02 -0.31
N ALA A 294 4.33 15.36 -1.52
CA ALA A 294 2.91 15.50 -1.81
C ALA A 294 2.15 14.17 -1.58
N ILE A 295 2.70 13.05 -2.03
CA ILE A 295 2.13 11.72 -1.79
C ILE A 295 2.19 11.35 -0.31
N PHE A 296 3.30 11.65 0.38
CA PHE A 296 3.43 11.38 1.80
C PHE A 296 2.42 12.20 2.62
N ALA A 297 2.28 13.49 2.33
CA ALA A 297 1.29 14.37 2.95
C ALA A 297 -0.14 13.87 2.69
N TRP A 298 -0.44 13.45 1.46
CA TRP A 298 -1.71 12.81 1.13
C TRP A 298 -1.93 11.54 1.96
N LEU A 299 -0.95 10.63 2.04
CA LEU A 299 -1.05 9.42 2.86
C LEU A 299 -1.32 9.74 4.33
N GLN A 300 -0.64 10.74 4.90
CA GLN A 300 -0.87 11.19 6.27
C GLN A 300 -2.28 11.76 6.47
N ALA A 301 -2.71 12.63 5.55
CA ALA A 301 -4.06 13.21 5.59
C ALA A 301 -5.14 12.13 5.49
N VAL A 302 -4.94 11.11 4.66
CA VAL A 302 -5.94 10.07 4.47
C VAL A 302 -5.94 9.04 5.60
N LEU A 303 -4.78 8.66 6.12
CA LEU A 303 -4.71 7.81 7.32
C LEU A 303 -5.44 8.47 8.49
N LEU A 304 -5.10 9.73 8.78
CA LEU A 304 -5.71 10.50 9.85
C LEU A 304 -7.21 10.73 9.62
N GLY A 305 -7.60 11.10 8.39
CA GLY A 305 -8.98 11.41 8.04
C GLY A 305 -9.94 10.24 8.14
N ASN A 306 -9.46 9.01 7.90
CA ASN A 306 -10.29 7.82 8.09
C ASN A 306 -10.33 7.36 9.55
N SER A 307 -9.28 7.60 10.32
CA SER A 307 -9.19 7.12 11.70
C SER A 307 -9.94 8.02 12.68
N LEU A 308 -9.81 9.35 12.59
CA LEU A 308 -10.37 10.29 13.57
C LEU A 308 -11.89 10.13 13.78
N PRO A 309 -12.73 10.01 12.74
CA PRO A 309 -14.18 9.95 12.93
C PRO A 309 -14.65 8.67 13.62
N LEU A 310 -13.81 7.63 13.68
CA LEU A 310 -14.13 6.34 14.29
C LEU A 310 -13.77 6.29 15.78
N VAL A 311 -13.00 7.27 16.28
CA VAL A 311 -12.53 7.32 17.67
C VAL A 311 -13.69 7.54 18.65
N ASN A 312 -14.42 8.65 18.50
CA ASN A 312 -15.52 8.99 19.42
C ASN A 312 -16.66 7.95 19.43
N PRO A 313 -17.13 7.46 18.27
CA PRO A 313 -18.09 6.35 18.22
C PRO A 313 -17.56 5.10 18.91
N GLY A 314 -16.24 4.89 18.92
CA GLY A 314 -15.55 3.69 19.44
C GLY A 314 -15.48 2.54 18.44
N ASP A 315 -15.82 2.79 17.17
CA ASP A 315 -15.78 1.78 16.09
C ASP A 315 -14.35 1.50 15.61
N ILE A 316 -13.37 2.28 16.07
CA ILE A 316 -11.95 2.08 15.79
C ILE A 316 -11.31 0.95 16.62
N PHE A 317 -11.97 0.51 17.70
CA PHE A 317 -11.41 -0.46 18.64
C PHE A 317 -11.76 -1.91 18.23
N PRO A 318 -10.75 -2.77 17.93
CA PRO A 318 -10.95 -4.18 17.64
C PRO A 318 -11.82 -4.94 18.66
N SER A 319 -11.65 -4.67 19.95
CA SER A 319 -12.34 -5.39 21.03
C SER A 319 -13.85 -5.15 20.99
N ARG A 320 -14.29 -3.98 20.52
CA ARG A 320 -15.71 -3.68 20.32
C ARG A 320 -16.33 -4.46 19.18
N GLU A 321 -15.60 -4.62 18.07
CA GLU A 321 -16.08 -5.41 16.94
C GLU A 321 -16.20 -6.89 17.34
N PHE A 322 -15.25 -7.38 18.14
CA PHE A 322 -15.30 -8.73 18.71
C PHE A 322 -16.52 -8.91 19.64
N ASP A 323 -16.73 -7.99 20.58
CA ASP A 323 -17.88 -8.02 21.49
C ASP A 323 -19.22 -7.96 20.75
N ARG A 324 -19.33 -7.14 19.71
CA ARG A 324 -20.53 -7.09 18.84
C ARG A 324 -20.78 -8.40 18.09
N ARG A 325 -19.73 -9.10 17.65
CA ARG A 325 -19.86 -10.33 16.84
C ARG A 325 -20.08 -11.58 17.69
N PHE A 326 -19.41 -11.67 18.84
CA PHE A 326 -19.35 -12.88 19.65
C PHE A 326 -19.92 -12.70 21.06
N GLY A 327 -20.12 -11.48 21.55
CA GLY A 327 -20.60 -11.24 22.90
C GLY A 327 -21.97 -11.85 23.17
N ARG A 328 -22.83 -11.91 22.14
CA ARG A 328 -24.14 -12.58 22.25
C ARG A 328 -24.05 -14.11 22.31
N PHE A 329 -22.94 -14.69 21.84
CA PHE A 329 -22.66 -16.13 21.90
C PHE A 329 -21.84 -16.53 23.13
N LEU A 330 -21.05 -15.60 23.67
CA LEU A 330 -20.16 -15.81 24.81
C LEU A 330 -20.79 -15.36 26.14
N ASP A 331 -22.05 -14.91 26.15
CA ASP A 331 -22.69 -14.24 27.30
C ASP A 331 -21.87 -13.04 27.82
N THR A 332 -20.98 -12.48 27.00
CA THR A 332 -20.18 -11.30 27.30
C THR A 332 -20.72 -10.03 26.67
N ALA A 333 -21.93 -10.05 26.06
CA ALA A 333 -22.61 -8.88 25.52
C ALA A 333 -22.91 -7.89 26.65
N ALA A 334 -21.88 -7.21 27.11
CA ALA A 334 -21.91 -6.42 28.30
C ALA A 334 -22.46 -5.05 27.95
N GLU A 335 -23.61 -4.72 28.54
CA GLU A 335 -23.96 -3.34 28.80
C GLU A 335 -22.79 -2.70 29.58
N GLY A 336 -21.90 -1.98 28.88
CA GLY A 336 -20.73 -1.33 29.49
C GLY A 336 -19.34 -1.62 28.92
N TRP A 337 -19.22 -2.13 27.68
CA TRP A 337 -17.91 -2.30 27.02
C TRP A 337 -17.03 -1.04 27.10
N SER A 338 -15.75 -1.22 27.48
CA SER A 338 -14.69 -0.20 27.44
C SER A 338 -13.41 -0.79 26.84
N PRO A 339 -12.64 -0.02 26.06
CA PRO A 339 -11.42 -0.52 25.44
C PRO A 339 -10.28 -0.62 26.46
N ALA A 340 -9.43 -1.64 26.31
CA ALA A 340 -8.27 -1.81 27.17
C ALA A 340 -7.20 -0.74 26.89
N PRO A 341 -6.40 -0.29 27.87
CA PRO A 341 -5.28 0.64 27.64
C PRO A 341 -4.22 0.08 26.67
N THR A 342 -4.04 -1.25 26.67
CA THR A 342 -3.14 -1.97 25.75
C THR A 342 -3.58 -1.83 24.29
N GLU A 343 -4.87 -1.67 24.03
CA GLU A 343 -5.42 -1.49 22.68
C GLU A 343 -5.00 -0.13 22.11
N ALA A 344 -5.11 0.94 22.90
CA ALA A 344 -4.61 2.26 22.53
C ALA A 344 -3.09 2.26 22.27
N LEU A 345 -2.32 1.54 23.09
CA LEU A 345 -0.88 1.40 22.89
C LEU A 345 -0.55 0.79 21.52
N VAL A 346 -1.20 -0.33 21.19
CA VAL A 346 -0.99 -1.03 19.92
C VAL A 346 -1.39 -0.13 18.76
N MET A 347 -2.52 0.57 18.85
CA MET A 347 -3.01 1.45 17.79
C MET A 347 -2.07 2.64 17.55
N VAL A 348 -1.65 3.34 18.61
CA VAL A 348 -0.70 4.47 18.51
C VAL A 348 0.64 3.98 17.96
N GLY A 349 1.16 2.86 18.47
CA GLY A 349 2.41 2.27 18.00
C GLY A 349 2.34 1.85 16.53
N LEU A 350 1.25 1.20 16.12
CA LEU A 350 1.04 0.73 14.76
C LEU A 350 0.88 1.89 13.76
N TYR A 351 0.16 2.95 14.14
CA TYR A 351 0.06 4.16 13.32
C TYR A 351 1.44 4.78 13.07
N GLY A 352 2.25 4.90 14.13
CA GLY A 352 3.63 5.39 14.03
C GLY A 352 4.51 4.48 13.17
N LEU A 353 4.37 3.16 13.29
CA LEU A 353 5.10 2.17 12.49
C LEU A 353 4.78 2.28 11.01
N VAL A 354 3.50 2.36 10.65
CA VAL A 354 3.07 2.55 9.25
C VAL A 354 3.58 3.88 8.70
N THR A 355 3.51 4.95 9.51
CA THR A 355 4.02 6.27 9.11
C THR A 355 5.53 6.24 8.86
N LEU A 356 6.31 5.57 9.71
CA LEU A 356 7.74 5.37 9.54
C LEU A 356 8.05 4.51 8.31
N PHE A 357 7.29 3.45 8.07
CA PHE A 357 7.44 2.59 6.89
C PHE A 357 7.16 3.36 5.59
N CYS A 358 6.08 4.15 5.55
CA CYS A 358 5.77 5.03 4.43
C CYS A 358 6.88 6.07 4.19
N LEU A 359 7.46 6.62 5.27
CA LEU A 359 8.59 7.55 5.18
C LEU A 359 9.81 6.88 4.56
N TRP A 360 10.17 5.67 5.01
CA TRP A 360 11.26 4.88 4.45
C TRP A 360 11.03 4.53 2.98
N ALA A 361 9.81 4.16 2.61
CA ALA A 361 9.45 3.90 1.22
C ALA A 361 9.71 5.15 0.35
N MET A 362 9.29 6.34 0.80
CA MET A 362 9.56 7.59 0.07
C MET A 362 11.06 7.90 -0.02
N ILE A 363 11.82 7.72 1.07
CA ILE A 363 13.28 7.92 1.09
C ILE A 363 13.96 7.05 0.02
N VAL A 364 13.63 5.76 -0.05
CA VAL A 364 14.22 4.82 -1.03
C VAL A 364 13.95 5.22 -2.48
N LEU A 365 12.85 5.94 -2.74
CA LEU A 365 12.46 6.41 -4.07
C LEU A 365 13.15 7.71 -4.50
N ILE A 366 13.58 8.56 -3.56
CA ILE A 366 14.09 9.91 -3.86
C ILE A 366 15.56 10.16 -3.49
N THR A 367 16.21 9.24 -2.78
CA THR A 367 17.60 9.40 -2.37
C THR A 367 18.56 9.10 -3.54
N PRO A 368 19.45 10.04 -3.90
CA PRO A 368 20.41 9.86 -4.99
C PRO A 368 21.52 8.87 -4.66
N ARG A 369 22.11 8.29 -5.70
CA ARG A 369 23.36 7.53 -5.61
C ARG A 369 24.56 8.43 -5.90
N THR A 370 25.74 8.01 -5.47
CA THR A 370 27.02 8.69 -5.73
C THR A 370 27.20 9.05 -7.21
N ASP A 371 26.92 8.11 -8.12
CA ASP A 371 27.03 8.33 -9.56
C ASP A 371 26.04 9.39 -10.07
N ASP A 372 24.82 9.41 -9.53
CA ASP A 372 23.78 10.38 -9.89
C ASP A 372 24.19 11.79 -9.43
N GLN A 373 24.79 11.88 -8.23
CA GLN A 373 25.33 13.14 -7.70
C GLN A 373 26.49 13.65 -8.55
N MET A 374 27.43 12.79 -8.93
CA MET A 374 28.58 13.16 -9.77
C MET A 374 28.13 13.66 -11.14
N ARG A 375 27.21 12.96 -11.80
CA ARG A 375 26.61 13.39 -13.08
C ARG A 375 25.84 14.71 -12.92
N GLY A 376 25.14 14.88 -11.80
CA GLY A 376 24.44 16.12 -11.46
C GLY A 376 25.39 17.32 -11.35
N TRP A 377 26.51 17.15 -10.66
CA TRP A 377 27.51 18.20 -10.48
C TRP A 377 28.19 18.58 -11.79
N ARG A 378 28.59 17.59 -12.60
CA ARG A 378 29.11 17.82 -13.96
C ARG A 378 28.12 18.61 -14.82
N ARG A 379 26.83 18.27 -14.74
CA ARG A 379 25.77 19.01 -15.43
C ARG A 379 25.60 20.43 -14.90
N ALA A 380 25.57 20.62 -13.59
CA ALA A 380 25.40 21.93 -12.98
C ALA A 380 26.50 22.91 -13.43
N ARG A 381 27.74 22.43 -13.50
CA ARG A 381 28.90 23.21 -13.97
C ARG A 381 28.84 23.57 -15.44
N LYS A 382 28.39 22.63 -16.29
CA LYS A 382 28.12 22.93 -17.71
C LYS A 382 27.09 24.06 -17.89
N PHE A 383 26.18 24.23 -16.93
CA PHE A 383 25.21 25.33 -16.89
C PHE A 383 25.67 26.54 -16.06
N GLY A 384 26.95 26.62 -15.66
CA GLY A 384 27.49 27.72 -14.86
C GLY A 384 26.94 27.82 -13.44
N LYS A 385 26.32 26.76 -12.90
CA LYS A 385 25.75 26.76 -11.55
C LYS A 385 26.79 26.37 -10.50
N THR A 386 26.80 27.10 -9.40
CA THR A 386 27.69 26.88 -8.23
C THR A 386 27.22 25.79 -7.28
N GLY A 387 25.95 25.35 -7.42
CA GLY A 387 25.36 24.31 -6.57
C GLY A 387 24.31 23.48 -7.30
N LEU A 388 23.97 22.32 -6.71
CA LEU A 388 22.89 21.48 -7.18
C LEU A 388 21.53 22.04 -6.77
N PRO A 389 20.62 22.35 -7.71
CA PRO A 389 19.26 22.76 -7.38
C PRO A 389 18.53 21.69 -6.56
N SER A 390 17.82 22.10 -5.51
CA SER A 390 17.22 21.20 -4.51
C SER A 390 16.24 20.17 -5.09
N LEU A 391 15.53 20.54 -6.15
CA LEU A 391 14.53 19.71 -6.84
C LEU A 391 15.14 18.71 -7.82
N TRP A 392 16.42 18.82 -8.16
CA TRP A 392 17.05 17.87 -9.07
C TRP A 392 17.22 16.51 -8.38
N ASP A 393 17.02 15.42 -9.13
CA ASP A 393 17.19 14.05 -8.61
C ASP A 393 18.58 13.87 -7.97
N SER A 394 19.62 14.46 -8.57
CA SER A 394 21.01 14.38 -8.07
C SER A 394 21.27 15.17 -6.78
N ALA A 395 20.41 16.10 -6.38
CA ALA A 395 20.61 16.81 -5.11
C ALA A 395 20.27 15.90 -3.92
N THR A 396 20.69 16.28 -2.72
CA THR A 396 20.30 15.57 -1.49
C THR A 396 18.78 15.45 -1.29
N SER A 397 18.35 14.39 -0.61
CA SER A 397 16.97 14.22 -0.11
C SER A 397 16.79 14.59 1.37
N THR A 398 17.84 15.03 2.08
CA THR A 398 17.80 15.34 3.52
C THR A 398 16.69 16.34 3.92
N PRO A 399 16.57 17.55 3.33
CA PRO A 399 15.53 18.51 3.73
C PRO A 399 14.11 18.00 3.45
N TRP A 400 13.95 17.26 2.35
CA TRP A 400 12.67 16.65 1.98
C TRP A 400 12.28 15.54 2.96
N THR A 401 13.27 14.79 3.45
CA THR A 401 13.08 13.76 4.47
C THR A 401 12.70 14.37 5.81
N ALA A 402 13.37 15.47 6.22
CA ALA A 402 13.02 16.20 7.43
C ALA A 402 11.59 16.77 7.38
N MET A 403 11.17 17.29 6.22
CA MET A 403 9.80 17.77 6.04
C MET A 403 8.77 16.65 6.12
N MET A 404 9.01 15.50 5.46
CA MET A 404 8.13 14.33 5.59
C MET A 404 8.13 13.78 7.03
N ALA A 405 9.28 13.76 7.72
CA ALA A 405 9.34 13.37 9.12
C ALA A 405 8.48 14.30 10.00
N ALA A 406 8.54 15.62 9.81
CA ALA A 406 7.69 16.57 10.52
C ALA A 406 6.19 16.33 10.25
N MET A 407 5.81 16.08 9.00
CA MET A 407 4.43 15.71 8.65
C MET A 407 3.99 14.40 9.33
N GLY A 408 4.89 13.41 9.39
CA GLY A 408 4.63 12.14 10.05
C GLY A 408 4.47 12.27 11.57
N VAL A 409 5.29 13.12 12.21
CA VAL A 409 5.11 13.50 13.63
C VAL A 409 3.75 14.14 13.83
N GLY A 410 3.37 15.10 12.97
CA GLY A 410 2.06 15.75 13.05
C GLY A 410 0.91 14.75 12.96
N GLY A 411 0.89 13.91 11.92
CA GLY A 411 -0.14 12.89 11.73
C GLY A 411 -0.23 11.91 12.91
N TRP A 412 0.92 11.44 13.40
CA TRP A 412 0.98 10.51 14.52
C TRP A 412 0.53 11.14 15.84
N TYR A 413 0.96 12.37 16.13
CA TYR A 413 0.57 13.13 17.31
C TYR A 413 -0.94 13.41 17.32
N PHE A 414 -1.52 13.88 16.22
CA PHE A 414 -2.96 14.16 16.16
C PHE A 414 -3.81 12.89 16.32
N PHE A 415 -3.36 11.77 15.75
CA PHE A 415 -4.02 10.49 15.96
C PHE A 415 -3.99 10.06 17.43
N ALA A 416 -2.81 10.07 18.05
CA ALA A 416 -2.64 9.71 19.46
C ALA A 416 -3.44 10.64 20.37
N LYS A 417 -3.43 11.95 20.09
CA LYS A 417 -4.13 12.97 20.86
C LYS A 417 -5.63 12.71 20.83
N SER A 418 -6.19 12.53 19.64
CA SER A 418 -7.61 12.26 19.49
C SER A 418 -8.02 10.95 20.17
N LEU A 419 -7.16 9.93 20.17
CA LEU A 419 -7.45 8.65 20.81
C LEU A 419 -7.45 8.79 22.34
N MET A 420 -6.44 9.45 22.91
CA MET A 420 -6.26 9.59 24.34
C MET A 420 -7.23 10.59 24.97
N GLU A 421 -7.49 11.72 24.33
CA GLU A 421 -8.47 12.72 24.79
C GLU A 421 -9.93 12.30 24.49
N SER A 422 -10.15 11.08 23.98
CA SER A 422 -11.49 10.57 23.74
C SER A 422 -12.18 10.17 25.03
N ARG A 423 -13.52 10.15 25.03
CA ARG A 423 -14.34 9.71 26.16
C ARG A 423 -14.04 8.29 26.66
N TRP A 424 -13.32 7.48 25.87
CA TRP A 424 -12.99 6.10 26.20
C TRP A 424 -11.81 5.99 27.18
N TYR A 425 -11.00 7.04 27.30
CA TYR A 425 -9.81 7.08 28.15
C TYR A 425 -9.81 8.33 29.05
N PRO A 426 -10.79 8.46 29.97
CA PRO A 426 -10.90 9.65 30.79
C PRO A 426 -9.66 9.84 31.68
N GLY A 427 -9.08 11.03 31.64
CA GLY A 427 -7.91 11.40 32.46
C GLY A 427 -6.55 11.01 31.88
N LEU A 428 -6.51 10.41 30.68
CA LEU A 428 -5.25 10.16 29.96
C LEU A 428 -4.94 11.34 29.01
N ASP A 429 -4.03 12.21 29.44
CA ASP A 429 -3.50 13.29 28.60
C ASP A 429 -2.13 12.93 28.00
N LEU A 430 -1.90 13.39 26.78
CA LEU A 430 -0.58 13.27 26.15
C LEU A 430 0.44 14.15 26.86
N THR A 431 1.45 13.52 27.46
CA THR A 431 2.59 14.22 28.06
C THR A 431 3.47 14.86 26.98
N GLY A 432 4.15 15.96 27.32
CA GLY A 432 5.15 16.58 26.43
C GLY A 432 6.29 15.62 26.03
N GLY A 433 6.60 14.65 26.90
CA GLY A 433 7.57 13.57 26.61
C GLY A 433 7.17 12.69 25.43
N THR A 434 5.87 12.50 25.19
CA THR A 434 5.38 11.71 24.05
C THR A 434 5.66 12.40 22.72
N LEU A 435 5.46 13.72 22.63
CA LEU A 435 5.78 14.46 21.41
C LEU A 435 7.28 14.40 21.11
N ILE A 436 8.13 14.54 22.14
CA ILE A 436 9.58 14.38 22.00
C ILE A 436 9.91 12.98 21.48
N ALA A 437 9.32 11.93 22.07
CA ALA A 437 9.50 10.56 21.61
C ALA A 437 9.12 10.39 20.13
N MET A 438 7.96 10.90 19.71
CA MET A 438 7.52 10.84 18.30
C MET A 438 8.48 11.55 17.35
N VAL A 439 8.97 12.74 17.74
CA VAL A 439 10.00 13.49 16.99
C VAL A 439 11.27 12.67 16.84
N LEU A 440 11.78 12.10 17.93
CA LEU A 440 13.01 11.31 17.92
C LEU A 440 12.88 10.09 17.00
N VAL A 441 11.75 9.37 17.06
CA VAL A 441 11.50 8.21 16.20
C VAL A 441 11.48 8.59 14.72
N MET A 442 10.71 9.62 14.35
CA MET A 442 10.55 10.00 12.94
C MET A 442 11.80 10.64 12.36
N PHE A 443 12.43 11.57 13.07
CA PHE A 443 13.66 12.22 12.62
C PHE A 443 14.86 11.29 12.72
N GLY A 444 15.03 10.60 13.84
CA GLY A 444 16.09 9.63 14.05
C GLY A 444 16.01 8.52 13.02
N GLY A 445 14.88 7.83 12.92
CA GLY A 445 14.67 6.74 11.97
C GLY A 445 14.66 7.19 10.51
N GLY A 446 14.13 8.38 10.19
CA GLY A 446 14.11 8.92 8.84
C GLY A 446 15.47 9.39 8.36
N LEU A 447 16.16 10.24 9.14
CA LEU A 447 17.43 10.84 8.74
C LEU A 447 18.58 9.83 8.75
N SER A 448 18.63 8.90 9.71
CA SER A 448 19.65 7.84 9.71
C SER A 448 19.50 6.92 8.50
N MET A 449 18.28 6.47 8.19
CA MET A 449 18.00 5.66 7.00
C MET A 449 18.39 6.40 5.72
N GLN A 450 18.01 7.67 5.60
CA GLN A 450 18.35 8.52 4.46
C GLN A 450 19.87 8.70 4.31
N ALA A 451 20.56 9.04 5.40
CA ALA A 451 21.99 9.31 5.38
C ALA A 451 22.79 8.05 5.05
N LEU A 452 22.41 6.90 5.63
CA LEU A 452 23.02 5.61 5.33
C LEU A 452 22.81 5.23 3.85
N LEU A 453 21.60 5.43 3.34
CA LEU A 453 21.25 5.14 1.96
C LEU A 453 22.02 6.00 0.96
N GLU A 454 22.17 7.30 1.24
CA GLU A 454 22.89 8.21 0.37
C GLU A 454 24.41 7.99 0.44
N ALA A 455 24.97 7.76 1.63
CA ALA A 455 26.41 7.62 1.84
C ALA A 455 26.98 6.26 1.39
N LYS A 456 26.25 5.17 1.63
CA LYS A 456 26.73 3.79 1.41
C LYS A 456 25.94 3.02 0.36
N GLY A 457 24.76 3.49 -0.03
CA GLY A 457 23.94 2.88 -1.07
C GLY A 457 23.07 1.70 -0.59
N LYS A 458 22.16 1.27 -1.47
CA LYS A 458 21.05 0.33 -1.17
C LYS A 458 21.48 -1.00 -0.55
N LYS A 459 22.61 -1.58 -1.01
CA LYS A 459 23.07 -2.90 -0.54
C LYS A 459 23.45 -2.85 0.94
N TYR A 460 24.26 -1.86 1.33
CA TYR A 460 24.68 -1.69 2.72
C TYR A 460 23.50 -1.36 3.62
N THR A 461 22.63 -0.44 3.20
CA THR A 461 21.41 -0.11 3.95
C THR A 461 20.54 -1.33 4.18
N GLY A 462 20.33 -2.18 3.17
CA GLY A 462 19.55 -3.41 3.31
C GLY A 462 20.15 -4.38 4.33
N VAL A 463 21.48 -4.58 4.31
CA VAL A 463 22.18 -5.43 5.29
C VAL A 463 22.06 -4.83 6.71
N THR A 464 22.21 -3.52 6.86
CA THR A 464 22.04 -2.86 8.17
C THR A 464 20.63 -3.01 8.70
N VAL A 465 19.60 -2.84 7.87
CA VAL A 465 18.20 -3.06 8.27
C VAL A 465 17.96 -4.51 8.71
N LEU A 466 18.59 -5.48 8.06
CA LEU A 466 18.48 -6.89 8.46
C LEU A 466 19.20 -7.16 9.79
N LEU A 467 20.46 -6.74 9.92
CA LEU A 467 21.29 -7.04 11.09
C LEU A 467 20.92 -6.24 12.35
N VAL A 468 20.54 -4.98 12.20
CA VAL A 468 20.19 -4.08 13.33
C VAL A 468 18.68 -4.04 13.56
N GLY A 469 17.89 -4.27 12.51
CA GLY A 469 16.43 -4.31 12.61
C GLY A 469 15.89 -5.70 12.92
N MET A 470 15.99 -6.64 11.98
CA MET A 470 15.27 -7.92 12.08
C MET A 470 15.90 -8.89 13.09
N ILE A 471 17.23 -9.09 13.04
CA ILE A 471 17.90 -10.09 13.89
C ILE A 471 17.70 -9.84 15.39
N PRO A 472 17.86 -8.61 15.93
CA PRO A 472 17.69 -8.36 17.36
C PRO A 472 16.25 -8.64 17.82
N VAL A 473 15.25 -8.36 16.98
CA VAL A 473 13.85 -8.70 17.27
C VAL A 473 13.64 -10.20 17.30
N MET A 474 14.18 -10.95 16.33
CA MET A 474 14.06 -12.41 16.33
C MET A 474 14.69 -13.03 17.58
N ILE A 475 15.89 -12.57 17.95
CA ILE A 475 16.58 -13.03 19.16
C ILE A 475 15.78 -12.64 20.41
N ALA A 476 15.29 -11.40 20.48
CA ALA A 476 14.47 -10.92 21.59
C ALA A 476 13.19 -11.74 21.77
N VAL A 477 12.49 -12.07 20.67
CA VAL A 477 11.29 -12.92 20.72
C VAL A 477 11.64 -14.31 21.25
N ILE A 478 12.72 -14.93 20.78
CA ILE A 478 13.16 -16.25 21.26
C ILE A 478 13.49 -16.20 22.76
N ILE A 479 14.22 -15.18 23.21
CA ILE A 479 14.60 -15.01 24.62
C ILE A 479 13.35 -14.76 25.48
N GLY A 480 12.48 -13.87 25.06
CA GLY A 480 11.27 -13.48 25.79
C GLY A 480 10.25 -14.61 25.91
N LEU A 481 10.13 -15.48 24.90
CA LEU A 481 9.27 -16.66 24.96
C LEU A 481 9.82 -17.80 25.82
N ASN A 482 11.13 -17.82 26.09
CA ASN A 482 11.78 -18.92 26.81
C ASN A 482 11.85 -18.66 28.33
N SER A 483 11.89 -17.40 28.77
CA SER A 483 11.96 -17.07 30.19
C SER A 483 11.47 -15.66 30.50
N ASP A 484 10.48 -15.55 31.39
CA ASP A 484 10.00 -14.26 31.90
C ASP A 484 11.11 -13.46 32.62
N ARG A 485 12.08 -14.16 33.23
CA ARG A 485 13.25 -13.52 33.87
C ARG A 485 14.16 -12.80 32.88
N LEU A 486 14.16 -13.21 31.62
CA LEU A 486 14.96 -12.60 30.56
C LEU A 486 14.18 -11.57 29.75
N LEU A 487 12.92 -11.29 30.12
CA LEU A 487 12.08 -10.31 29.44
C LEU A 487 12.71 -8.91 29.37
N PRO A 488 13.35 -8.37 30.44
CA PRO A 488 14.07 -7.09 30.32
C PRO A 488 15.15 -7.12 29.24
N ALA A 489 15.97 -8.17 29.21
CA ALA A 489 17.04 -8.29 28.21
C ALA A 489 16.47 -8.39 26.79
N ALA A 490 15.37 -9.12 26.61
CA ALA A 490 14.64 -9.18 25.34
C ALA A 490 14.14 -7.79 24.91
N ILE A 491 13.55 -7.01 25.82
CA ILE A 491 13.06 -5.64 25.52
C ILE A 491 14.21 -4.72 25.09
N TRP A 492 15.36 -4.79 25.78
CA TRP A 492 16.54 -4.01 25.41
C TRP A 492 17.09 -4.39 24.03
N LEU A 493 17.16 -5.68 23.72
CA LEU A 493 17.58 -6.18 22.40
C LEU A 493 16.60 -5.78 21.29
N ALA A 494 15.30 -5.93 21.52
CA ALA A 494 14.25 -5.51 20.60
C ALA A 494 14.29 -3.99 20.35
N GLY A 495 14.65 -3.19 21.36
CA GLY A 495 14.80 -1.74 21.25
C GLY A 495 15.86 -1.26 20.25
N MET A 496 16.78 -2.14 19.82
CA MET A 496 17.72 -1.83 18.73
C MET A 496 17.01 -1.60 17.39
N CYS A 497 15.85 -2.22 17.21
CA CYS A 497 15.14 -2.22 15.94
C CYS A 497 14.33 -0.92 15.75
N PRO A 498 14.63 -0.14 14.69
CA PRO A 498 13.89 1.09 14.43
C PRO A 498 12.39 0.91 14.19
N LEU A 499 11.98 -0.27 13.72
CA LEU A 499 10.56 -0.59 13.49
C LEU A 499 9.77 -0.73 14.79
N LEU A 500 10.44 -1.01 15.92
CA LEU A 500 9.78 -1.12 17.22
C LEU A 500 9.76 0.19 18.01
N TRP A 501 10.53 1.20 17.61
CA TRP A 501 10.53 2.49 18.30
C TRP A 501 9.16 3.17 18.33
N PRO A 502 8.30 3.10 17.29
CA PRO A 502 6.94 3.61 17.37
C PRO A 502 6.13 2.99 18.51
N VAL A 503 6.27 1.68 18.72
CA VAL A 503 5.59 0.96 19.81
C VAL A 503 6.16 1.38 21.16
N TYR A 504 7.49 1.50 21.28
CA TYR A 504 8.12 1.93 22.53
C TYR A 504 7.85 3.41 22.85
N GLY A 505 7.76 4.25 21.83
CA GLY A 505 7.36 5.65 21.96
C GLY A 505 5.90 5.78 22.39
N ALA A 506 5.02 4.87 21.95
CA ALA A 506 3.64 4.81 22.43
C ALA A 506 3.57 4.42 23.93
N CYS A 507 4.51 3.62 24.45
CA CYS A 507 4.60 3.31 25.88
C CYS A 507 4.89 4.55 26.75
N MET A 508 5.41 5.64 26.17
CA MET A 508 5.57 6.92 26.89
C MET A 508 4.26 7.68 27.05
N ALA A 509 3.29 7.37 26.19
CA ALA A 509 2.00 8.04 26.15
C ALA A 509 1.03 7.43 27.16
N ILE A 510 1.04 6.10 27.30
CA ILE A 510 0.00 5.38 28.04
C ILE A 510 0.62 4.66 29.24
N PRO A 511 0.24 4.99 30.48
CA PRO A 511 0.55 4.17 31.64
C PRO A 511 -0.21 2.85 31.49
N VAL A 512 0.50 1.75 31.28
CA VAL A 512 -0.10 0.42 31.14
C VAL A 512 0.08 -0.34 32.44
N ASP A 513 -0.84 -0.14 33.38
CA ASP A 513 -0.77 -0.77 34.71
C ASP A 513 -0.94 -2.31 34.64
N ASP A 514 -1.53 -2.83 33.56
CA ASP A 514 -1.79 -4.26 33.33
C ASP A 514 -0.61 -5.02 32.67
N MET A 515 0.51 -4.35 32.37
CA MET A 515 1.69 -5.02 31.80
C MET A 515 2.62 -5.58 32.88
N PRO A 516 3.45 -6.60 32.55
CA PRO A 516 4.46 -7.10 33.48
C PRO A 516 5.32 -5.93 34.00
N ARG A 517 5.52 -5.86 35.33
CA ARG A 517 6.29 -4.76 35.96
C ARG A 517 7.67 -4.57 35.34
N ASP A 518 8.28 -5.67 34.91
CA ASP A 518 9.56 -5.69 34.21
C ASP A 518 9.50 -5.02 32.84
N PHE A 519 8.38 -5.15 32.12
CA PHE A 519 8.13 -4.45 30.86
C PHE A 519 7.96 -2.95 31.07
N ILE A 520 7.12 -2.55 32.02
CA ILE A 520 6.81 -1.15 32.33
C ILE A 520 8.10 -0.37 32.68
N ARG A 521 9.06 -1.02 33.36
CA ARG A 521 10.33 -0.40 33.72
C ARG A 521 11.37 -0.46 32.59
N ALA A 522 11.47 -1.58 31.88
CA ALA A 522 12.52 -1.77 30.88
C ALA A 522 12.25 -1.00 29.58
N ALA A 523 11.01 -0.98 29.09
CA ALA A 523 10.69 -0.41 27.78
C ALA A 523 10.99 1.11 27.70
N PRO A 524 10.64 1.94 28.69
CA PRO A 524 10.94 3.36 28.63
C PRO A 524 12.44 3.67 28.66
N ASN A 525 13.17 2.97 29.52
CA ASN A 525 14.62 3.15 29.66
C ASN A 525 15.36 2.69 28.39
N ALA A 526 14.98 1.53 27.83
CA ALA A 526 15.52 1.05 26.57
C ALA A 526 15.24 2.04 25.43
N PHE A 527 14.02 2.59 25.37
CA PHE A 527 13.67 3.59 24.36
C PHE A 527 14.60 4.80 24.40
N TRP A 528 14.70 5.49 25.55
CA TRP A 528 15.51 6.71 25.65
C TRP A 528 16.98 6.46 25.38
N PHE A 529 17.53 5.33 25.85
CA PHE A 529 18.89 4.93 25.55
C PHE A 529 19.11 4.77 24.03
N TRP A 530 18.27 3.96 23.36
CA TRP A 530 18.44 3.71 21.93
C TRP A 530 18.18 4.97 21.08
N GLN A 531 17.22 5.83 21.47
CA GLN A 531 17.06 7.13 20.81
C GLN A 531 18.31 8.00 20.98
N GLY A 532 18.94 8.02 22.16
CA GLY A 532 20.21 8.70 22.38
C GLY A 532 21.32 8.21 21.44
N VAL A 533 21.47 6.88 21.32
CA VAL A 533 22.40 6.25 20.38
C VAL A 533 22.11 6.67 18.94
N VAL A 534 20.83 6.69 18.55
CA VAL A 534 20.40 7.03 17.19
C VAL A 534 20.61 8.49 16.86
N ILE A 535 20.42 9.40 17.81
CA ILE A 535 20.72 10.84 17.61
C ILE A 535 22.21 11.01 17.33
N LEU A 536 23.06 10.41 18.16
CA LEU A 536 24.52 10.47 17.98
C LEU A 536 24.94 9.88 16.64
N LEU A 537 24.40 8.70 16.30
CA LEU A 537 24.68 8.01 15.04
C LEU A 537 24.16 8.79 13.83
N SER A 538 22.97 9.39 13.92
CA SER A 538 22.39 10.24 12.88
C SER A 538 23.24 11.49 12.66
N GLY A 539 23.66 12.16 13.74
CA GLY A 539 24.56 13.31 13.69
C GLY A 539 25.88 12.95 13.01
N TRP A 540 26.51 11.86 13.45
CA TRP A 540 27.74 11.34 12.84
C TRP A 540 27.58 11.00 11.36
N LEU A 541 26.50 10.31 10.99
CA LEU A 541 26.19 9.97 9.59
C LEU A 541 25.96 11.22 8.74
N LEU A 542 25.28 12.24 9.25
CA LEU A 542 25.05 13.50 8.53
C LEU A 542 26.35 14.28 8.31
N VAL A 543 27.26 14.28 9.29
CA VAL A 543 28.60 14.86 9.14
C VAL A 543 29.38 14.11 8.06
N LYS A 544 29.43 12.77 8.13
CA LYS A 544 30.08 11.93 7.11
C LYS A 544 29.49 12.10 5.72
N LEU A 545 28.16 12.28 5.64
CA LEU A 545 27.47 12.54 4.39
C LEU A 545 27.84 13.90 3.81
N ARG A 546 28.02 14.93 4.66
CA ARG A 546 28.51 16.25 4.23
C ARG A 546 29.92 16.17 3.67
N GLU A 547 30.82 15.42 4.33
CA GLU A 547 32.18 15.17 3.83
C GLU A 547 32.16 14.46 2.47
N SER A 548 31.37 13.37 2.35
CA SER A 548 31.24 12.62 1.10
C SER A 548 30.73 13.48 -0.05
N ARG A 549 29.73 14.35 0.19
CA ARG A 549 29.20 15.27 -0.83
C ARG A 549 30.23 16.29 -1.29
N LYS A 550 31.06 16.80 -0.38
CA LYS A 550 32.17 17.72 -0.72
C LYS A 550 33.18 17.00 -1.61
N ALA A 551 33.57 15.78 -1.25
CA ALA A 551 34.50 14.97 -2.04
C ALA A 551 33.96 14.70 -3.46
N ILE A 552 32.68 14.36 -3.59
CA ILE A 552 32.03 14.16 -4.91
C ILE A 552 32.02 15.47 -5.72
N ALA A 553 31.74 16.60 -5.07
CA ALA A 553 31.79 17.89 -5.74
C ALA A 553 33.21 18.19 -6.24
N GLU A 554 34.23 17.96 -5.42
CA GLU A 554 35.64 18.16 -5.82
C GLU A 554 36.06 17.24 -6.97
N ALA A 555 35.82 15.93 -6.84
CA ALA A 555 36.13 14.94 -7.87
C ALA A 555 35.42 15.19 -9.22
N SER A 556 34.30 15.91 -9.22
CA SER A 556 33.63 16.29 -10.48
C SER A 556 34.31 17.45 -11.22
N LYS A 557 35.39 18.04 -10.66
CA LYS A 557 36.19 19.12 -11.30
C LYS A 557 37.16 18.56 -12.32
N GLU A 558 37.62 17.35 -12.05
CA GLU A 558 38.33 16.46 -12.95
C GLU A 558 37.35 15.85 -13.97
#